data_AF-A0A212ESX9-F1
#
_entry.id   AF-A0A212ESX9-F1
#
_cell.length_a   1.000
_cell.length_b   1.000
_cell.length_c   1.000
_cell.angle_alpha   90.00
_cell.angle_beta   90.00
_cell.angle_gamma   90.00
#
_symmetry.space_group_name_H-M   'P 1'
#
loop_
_entity.id
_entity.type
_entity.pdbx_description
1 polymer ?
#
loop_
_entity_poly.entity_id
_entity_poly.type
_entity_poly.pdbx_seq_one_letter_code
_entity_poly.pdbx_strand_id
1 'polypeptide(L)'
;MNFKVLATKGIKGRSYKGTSFNRIIKRFMIQGGDVVSDDGTGSISIYGKTFKDENLETQHTDAGFVSMANKGKDTNGCQFIITTKPTPWLDNLHTVVGKVVEGQKIVHMLEQTPTDINDRPTVRVYIVDCGLLSTEPFYVSDEPYDLWGWIKVSAAPLSMSFSILAFFHWMIKKMEI
;
A
#
# COMPACT_ATOMS: atom_id res chain seq x y z
N MET A 1 -13.86 11.42 -0.47
CA MET A 1 -14.95 11.17 0.50
C MET A 1 -15.52 9.73 0.43
N ASN A 2 -15.67 9.17 -0.77
CA ASN A 2 -16.18 7.81 -1.00
C ASN A 2 -15.51 6.70 -0.16
N PHE A 3 -14.17 6.61 -0.20
CA PHE A 3 -13.41 5.57 0.51
C PHE A 3 -13.70 5.53 2.02
N LYS A 4 -13.78 6.71 2.67
CA LYS A 4 -14.08 6.83 4.11
C LYS A 4 -15.48 6.30 4.45
N VAL A 5 -16.47 6.53 3.58
CA VAL A 5 -17.83 6.04 3.80
C VAL A 5 -17.88 4.51 3.69
N LEU A 6 -17.23 3.94 2.68
CA LEU A 6 -17.16 2.48 2.50
C LEU A 6 -16.37 1.78 3.61
N ALA A 7 -15.39 2.45 4.20
CA ALA A 7 -14.66 1.94 5.37
C ALA A 7 -15.44 2.04 6.70
N THR A 8 -16.55 2.80 6.75
CA THR A 8 -17.30 3.06 8.00
C THR A 8 -18.76 2.63 7.89
N LYS A 9 -19.63 3.52 7.40
CA LYS A 9 -21.08 3.30 7.34
C LYS A 9 -21.47 2.29 6.24
N GLY A 10 -20.67 2.20 5.19
CA GLY A 10 -21.01 1.47 3.98
C GLY A 10 -22.15 2.11 3.18
N ILE A 11 -22.53 1.45 2.09
CA ILE A 11 -23.63 1.83 1.20
C ILE A 11 -24.64 0.68 1.21
N LYS A 12 -25.87 0.93 1.66
CA LYS A 12 -26.93 -0.09 1.74
C LYS A 12 -26.48 -1.35 2.51
N GLY A 13 -25.75 -1.16 3.61
CA GLY A 13 -25.19 -2.25 4.42
C GLY A 13 -23.93 -2.91 3.87
N ARG A 14 -23.40 -2.45 2.72
CA ARG A 14 -22.16 -2.97 2.11
C ARG A 14 -20.99 -2.06 2.46
N SER A 15 -19.95 -2.62 3.07
CA SER A 15 -18.74 -1.90 3.48
C SER A 15 -17.52 -2.72 3.06
N TYR A 16 -16.31 -2.18 3.26
CA TYR A 16 -15.08 -2.95 3.01
C TYR A 16 -14.90 -4.13 3.98
N LYS A 17 -15.56 -4.11 5.14
CA LYS A 17 -15.55 -5.22 6.08
C LYS A 17 -16.09 -6.49 5.43
N GLY A 18 -15.31 -7.55 5.48
CA GLY A 18 -15.60 -8.85 4.91
C GLY A 18 -15.22 -9.01 3.44
N THR A 19 -14.86 -7.94 2.75
CA THR A 19 -14.45 -8.01 1.33
C THR A 19 -13.05 -8.59 1.16
N SER A 20 -12.85 -9.29 0.06
CA SER A 20 -11.65 -10.03 -0.29
C SER A 20 -10.71 -9.18 -1.16
N PHE A 21 -9.42 -9.50 -1.11
CA PHE A 21 -8.44 -9.03 -2.08
C PHE A 21 -8.47 -9.97 -3.29
N ASN A 22 -9.07 -9.51 -4.38
CA ASN A 22 -9.41 -10.36 -5.51
C ASN A 22 -8.27 -10.47 -6.53
N ARG A 23 -7.26 -9.61 -6.44
CA ARG A 23 -6.11 -9.62 -7.35
C ARG A 23 -4.85 -9.18 -6.62
N ILE A 24 -3.78 -9.96 -6.71
CA ILE A 24 -2.49 -9.70 -6.07
C ILE A 24 -1.40 -9.94 -7.11
N ILE A 25 -0.64 -8.91 -7.45
CA ILE A 25 0.48 -9.02 -8.40
C ILE A 25 1.75 -8.60 -7.69
N LYS A 26 2.66 -9.57 -7.55
CA LYS A 26 3.96 -9.37 -6.92
C LYS A 26 4.77 -8.31 -7.68
N ARG A 27 5.39 -7.41 -6.91
CA ARG A 27 6.17 -6.22 -7.36
C ARG A 27 5.36 -5.22 -8.16
N PHE A 28 4.05 -5.20 -7.95
CA PHE A 28 3.15 -4.25 -8.57
C PHE A 28 2.14 -3.72 -7.56
N MET A 29 1.11 -4.50 -7.23
CA MET A 29 -0.01 -4.01 -6.44
C MET A 29 -0.90 -5.13 -5.90
N ILE A 30 -1.72 -4.78 -4.91
CA ILE A 30 -2.84 -5.59 -4.42
C ILE A 30 -4.15 -4.82 -4.62
N GLN A 31 -5.20 -5.51 -5.06
CA GLN A 31 -6.50 -4.92 -5.38
C GLN A 31 -7.60 -5.57 -4.55
N GLY A 32 -8.49 -4.75 -4.03
CA GLY A 32 -9.62 -5.19 -3.22
C GLY A 32 -10.78 -4.18 -3.22
N GLY A 33 -11.72 -4.38 -2.31
CA GLY A 33 -12.83 -3.43 -2.09
C GLY A 33 -14.02 -3.59 -3.03
N ASP A 34 -14.19 -4.75 -3.68
CA ASP A 34 -15.44 -5.07 -4.38
C ASP A 34 -16.54 -5.43 -3.37
N VAL A 35 -17.26 -4.40 -2.90
CA VAL A 35 -18.34 -4.56 -1.91
C VAL A 35 -19.64 -5.13 -2.51
N VAL A 36 -19.70 -5.37 -3.83
CA VAL A 36 -20.92 -5.78 -4.54
C VAL A 36 -20.89 -7.26 -4.87
N SER A 37 -19.84 -7.71 -5.55
CA SER A 37 -19.73 -9.09 -6.05
C SER A 37 -18.61 -9.89 -5.37
N ASP A 38 -17.70 -9.21 -4.67
CA ASP A 38 -16.49 -9.81 -4.07
C ASP A 38 -15.62 -10.63 -5.04
N ASP A 39 -15.63 -10.29 -6.35
CA ASP A 39 -14.89 -11.01 -7.40
C ASP A 39 -14.10 -10.09 -8.35
N GLY A 40 -14.21 -8.77 -8.17
CA GLY A 40 -13.58 -7.74 -8.99
C GLY A 40 -14.48 -7.22 -10.13
N THR A 41 -15.69 -7.75 -10.30
CA THR A 41 -16.63 -7.29 -11.33
C THR A 41 -17.48 -6.11 -10.86
N GLY A 42 -17.74 -6.02 -9.56
CA GLY A 42 -18.67 -5.09 -8.95
C GLY A 42 -18.15 -3.66 -8.85
N SER A 43 -19.06 -2.70 -8.91
CA SER A 43 -18.74 -1.28 -8.74
C SER A 43 -19.93 -0.53 -8.18
N ILE A 44 -19.69 0.21 -7.09
CA ILE A 44 -20.64 1.13 -6.47
C ILE A 44 -19.86 2.26 -5.78
N SER A 45 -20.43 3.45 -5.73
CA SER A 45 -19.89 4.58 -4.98
C SER A 45 -21.03 5.29 -4.26
N ILE A 46 -20.69 6.20 -3.35
CA ILE A 46 -21.68 7.06 -2.69
C ILE A 46 -22.43 7.96 -3.68
N TYR A 47 -21.92 8.09 -4.91
CA TYR A 47 -22.46 8.93 -5.98
C TYR A 47 -23.26 8.13 -7.02
N GLY A 48 -23.30 6.80 -6.93
CA GLY A 48 -23.99 5.96 -7.91
C GLY A 48 -23.21 4.69 -8.25
N LYS A 49 -23.20 4.28 -9.52
CA LYS A 49 -22.43 3.11 -9.98
C LYS A 49 -20.94 3.42 -10.10
N THR A 50 -20.62 4.56 -10.71
CA THR A 50 -19.25 5.06 -10.87
C THR A 50 -19.21 6.57 -10.63
N PHE A 51 -18.02 7.13 -10.47
CA PHE A 51 -17.77 8.57 -10.39
C PHE A 51 -16.49 8.95 -11.15
N LYS A 52 -16.37 10.26 -11.42
CA LYS A 52 -15.28 10.84 -12.21
C LYS A 52 -13.92 10.74 -11.52
N ASP A 53 -12.85 10.85 -12.30
CA ASP A 53 -11.50 10.95 -11.76
C ASP A 53 -11.33 12.27 -10.99
N GLU A 54 -10.83 12.18 -9.76
CA GLU A 54 -10.52 13.34 -8.92
C GLU A 54 -8.99 13.48 -8.82
N ASN A 55 -8.47 14.70 -8.93
CA ASN A 55 -7.06 15.06 -8.71
C ASN A 55 -6.01 14.02 -9.19
N LEU A 56 -5.71 14.04 -10.48
CA LEU A 56 -4.75 13.12 -11.12
C LEU A 56 -3.29 13.57 -11.04
N GLU A 57 -3.02 14.68 -10.35
CA GLU A 57 -1.68 15.28 -10.23
C GLU A 57 -0.75 14.47 -9.31
N THR A 58 -1.31 13.73 -8.36
CA THR A 58 -0.53 12.90 -7.44
C THR A 58 -0.02 11.64 -8.14
N GLN A 59 1.30 11.45 -8.12
CA GLN A 59 2.00 10.36 -8.78
C GLN A 59 2.27 9.17 -7.82
N HIS A 60 2.38 7.97 -8.37
CA HIS A 60 2.69 6.74 -7.64
C HIS A 60 4.21 6.55 -7.54
N THR A 61 4.88 7.50 -6.88
CA THR A 61 6.34 7.61 -6.81
C THR A 61 7.01 6.55 -5.93
N ASP A 62 6.24 5.86 -5.10
CA ASP A 62 6.73 4.95 -4.06
C ASP A 62 5.76 3.80 -3.79
N ALA A 63 6.13 2.85 -2.94
CA ALA A 63 5.24 1.81 -2.44
C ALA A 63 4.22 2.37 -1.44
N GLY A 64 3.09 1.68 -1.30
CA GLY A 64 2.05 1.97 -0.32
C GLY A 64 1.06 3.04 -0.74
N PHE A 65 1.11 3.57 -1.97
CA PHE A 65 0.05 4.46 -2.45
C PHE A 65 -1.26 3.68 -2.60
N VAL A 66 -2.35 4.29 -2.11
CA VAL A 66 -3.71 3.78 -2.23
C VAL A 66 -4.41 4.57 -3.32
N SER A 67 -4.84 3.92 -4.39
CA SER A 67 -5.50 4.54 -5.54
C SER A 67 -6.78 3.82 -5.92
N MET A 68 -7.66 4.51 -6.65
CA MET A 68 -8.93 3.94 -7.11
C MET A 68 -8.69 2.99 -8.29
N ALA A 69 -9.28 1.79 -8.21
CA ALA A 69 -9.34 0.91 -9.38
C ALA A 69 -10.46 1.40 -10.31
N ASN A 70 -10.17 1.44 -11.61
CA ASN A 70 -11.12 1.84 -12.64
C ASN A 70 -11.03 0.91 -13.86
N LYS A 71 -12.01 1.03 -14.76
CA LYS A 71 -12.10 0.31 -16.05
C LYS A 71 -11.95 1.30 -17.22
N GLY A 72 -11.12 2.33 -17.03
CA GLY A 72 -11.00 3.48 -17.93
C GLY A 72 -11.44 4.79 -17.27
N LYS A 73 -11.30 5.88 -18.01
CA LYS A 73 -11.56 7.25 -17.54
C LYS A 73 -12.96 7.39 -16.92
N ASP A 74 -13.04 8.07 -15.78
CA ASP A 74 -14.28 8.40 -15.08
C ASP A 74 -15.13 7.20 -14.63
N THR A 75 -14.48 6.06 -14.34
CA THR A 75 -15.17 4.82 -13.90
C THR A 75 -14.82 4.36 -12.49
N ASN A 76 -14.42 5.28 -11.62
CA ASN A 76 -14.09 4.96 -10.23
C ASN A 76 -15.31 4.44 -9.47
N GLY A 77 -15.11 3.46 -8.59
CA GLY A 77 -16.18 2.80 -7.85
C GLY A 77 -15.82 2.58 -6.38
N CYS A 78 -15.99 1.35 -5.91
CA CYS A 78 -15.61 0.95 -4.56
C CYS A 78 -14.22 0.33 -4.52
N GLN A 79 -13.77 -0.24 -5.64
CA GLN A 79 -12.50 -0.97 -5.70
C GLN A 79 -11.30 -0.03 -5.59
N PHE A 80 -10.26 -0.49 -4.93
CA PHE A 80 -9.02 0.24 -4.73
C PHE A 80 -7.81 -0.67 -4.94
N ILE A 81 -6.67 -0.04 -5.14
CA ILE A 81 -5.36 -0.64 -5.35
C ILE A 81 -4.41 -0.10 -4.27
N ILE A 82 -3.55 -0.95 -3.75
CA ILE A 82 -2.40 -0.56 -2.92
C ILE A 82 -1.14 -0.97 -3.65
N THR A 83 -0.27 -0.01 -3.97
CA THR A 83 0.99 -0.27 -4.67
C THR A 83 2.01 -0.91 -3.74
N THR A 84 2.85 -1.80 -4.29
CA THR A 84 3.97 -2.41 -3.55
C THR A 84 5.34 -1.95 -4.06
N LYS A 85 5.34 -1.15 -5.12
CA LYS A 85 6.50 -0.52 -5.75
C LYS A 85 6.04 0.83 -6.34
N PRO A 86 6.96 1.76 -6.66
CA PRO A 86 6.66 2.84 -7.62
C PRO A 86 6.00 2.30 -8.91
N THR A 87 4.89 2.91 -9.31
CA THR A 87 4.11 2.50 -10.50
C THR A 87 3.75 3.71 -11.37
N PRO A 88 4.75 4.36 -12.01
CA PRO A 88 4.52 5.59 -12.79
C PRO A 88 3.60 5.40 -13.99
N TRP A 89 3.41 4.17 -14.46
CA TRP A 89 2.45 3.86 -15.53
C TRP A 89 0.98 3.96 -15.12
N LEU A 90 0.67 4.12 -13.82
CA LEU A 90 -0.68 4.40 -13.32
C LEU A 90 -0.95 5.91 -13.18
N ASP A 91 0.08 6.74 -13.34
CA ASP A 91 -0.03 8.19 -13.17
C ASP A 91 -0.92 8.79 -14.24
N ASN A 92 -1.71 9.79 -13.84
CA ASN A 92 -2.75 10.40 -14.67
C ASN A 92 -3.88 9.46 -15.13
N LEU A 93 -3.88 8.21 -14.70
CA LEU A 93 -4.91 7.21 -15.03
C LEU A 93 -5.71 6.76 -13.81
N HIS A 94 -5.09 6.73 -12.63
CA HIS A 94 -5.71 6.31 -11.39
C HIS A 94 -5.61 7.41 -10.33
N THR A 95 -6.76 7.81 -9.78
CA THR A 95 -6.83 8.76 -8.67
C THR A 95 -6.20 8.18 -7.41
N VAL A 96 -5.16 8.84 -6.90
CA VAL A 96 -4.58 8.54 -5.58
C VAL A 96 -5.49 9.11 -4.49
N VAL A 97 -5.87 8.28 -3.52
CA VAL A 97 -6.74 8.64 -2.40
C VAL A 97 -6.03 8.67 -1.05
N GLY A 98 -4.82 8.11 -0.97
CA GLY A 98 -4.00 8.13 0.24
C GLY A 98 -2.71 7.32 0.10
N LYS A 99 -2.00 7.15 1.22
CA LYS A 99 -0.79 6.31 1.34
C LYS A 99 -0.87 5.53 2.64
N VAL A 100 -0.35 4.30 2.63
CA VAL A 100 -0.18 3.47 3.83
C VAL A 100 0.84 4.12 4.74
N VAL A 101 0.40 4.55 5.93
CA VAL A 101 1.26 5.18 6.94
C VAL A 101 1.87 4.14 7.88
N GLU A 102 1.07 3.14 8.26
CA GLU A 102 1.49 2.04 9.13
C GLU A 102 1.10 0.69 8.52
N GLY A 103 1.85 -0.35 8.86
CA GLY A 103 1.54 -1.71 8.40
C GLY A 103 1.99 -2.03 6.97
N GLN A 104 2.94 -1.27 6.39
CA GLN A 104 3.52 -1.58 5.08
C GLN A 104 4.07 -3.02 4.98
N LYS A 105 4.59 -3.56 6.08
CA LYS A 105 5.00 -4.98 6.18
C LYS A 105 3.86 -5.95 5.88
N ILE A 106 2.63 -5.63 6.29
CA ILE A 106 1.43 -6.46 6.05
C ILE A 106 1.08 -6.44 4.57
N VAL A 107 1.15 -5.27 3.93
CA VAL A 107 0.96 -5.13 2.48
C VAL A 107 1.95 -6.02 1.73
N HIS A 108 3.23 -6.01 2.10
CA HIS A 108 4.24 -6.89 1.50
C HIS A 108 4.04 -8.37 1.83
N MET A 109 3.52 -8.72 3.01
CA MET A 109 3.14 -10.11 3.29
C MET A 109 2.00 -10.56 2.38
N LEU A 110 0.97 -9.72 2.17
CA LEU A 110 -0.12 -10.01 1.24
C LEU A 110 0.38 -10.19 -0.19
N GLU A 111 1.30 -9.34 -0.63
CA GLU A 111 1.98 -9.43 -1.94
C GLU A 111 2.68 -10.77 -2.17
N GLN A 112 3.20 -11.42 -1.12
CA GLN A 112 3.86 -12.73 -1.23
C GLN A 112 2.88 -13.92 -1.20
N THR A 113 1.57 -13.67 -1.11
CA THR A 113 0.57 -14.74 -1.13
C THR A 113 0.60 -15.46 -2.47
N PRO A 114 0.60 -16.82 -2.51
CA PRO A 114 0.55 -17.56 -3.77
C PRO A 114 -0.74 -17.26 -4.53
N THR A 115 -0.62 -16.96 -5.82
CA THR A 115 -1.74 -16.64 -6.72
C THR A 115 -1.90 -17.68 -7.82
N ASP A 116 -3.10 -17.73 -8.41
CA ASP A 116 -3.41 -18.52 -9.60
C ASP A 116 -3.00 -17.79 -10.89
N ILE A 117 -3.34 -18.39 -12.04
CA ILE A 117 -3.05 -17.83 -13.38
C ILE A 117 -3.75 -16.49 -13.65
N ASN A 118 -4.78 -16.12 -12.88
CA ASN A 118 -5.54 -14.89 -13.01
C ASN A 118 -5.16 -13.87 -11.92
N ASP A 119 -4.00 -14.04 -11.28
CA ASP A 119 -3.52 -13.22 -10.17
C ASP A 119 -4.43 -13.26 -8.92
N ARG A 120 -5.32 -14.25 -8.80
CA ARG A 120 -6.21 -14.39 -7.63
C ARG A 120 -5.49 -15.17 -6.54
N PRO A 121 -5.54 -14.73 -5.27
CA PRO A 121 -4.88 -15.46 -4.20
C PRO A 121 -5.51 -16.84 -4.01
N THR A 122 -4.66 -17.86 -3.91
CA THR A 122 -5.07 -19.27 -3.72
C THR A 122 -5.72 -19.51 -2.36
N VAL A 123 -5.37 -18.67 -1.37
CA VAL A 123 -5.98 -18.63 -0.05
C VAL A 123 -6.77 -17.34 0.06
N ARG A 124 -7.99 -17.42 0.62
CA ARG A 124 -8.83 -16.23 0.80
C ARG A 124 -8.15 -15.23 1.73
N VAL A 125 -7.83 -14.06 1.20
CA VAL A 125 -7.36 -12.89 1.94
C VAL A 125 -8.47 -11.86 1.96
N TYR A 126 -8.85 -11.37 3.14
CA TYR A 126 -9.99 -10.47 3.29
C TYR A 126 -9.81 -9.48 4.44
N ILE A 127 -10.58 -8.39 4.39
CA ILE A 127 -10.60 -7.33 5.40
C ILE A 127 -11.51 -7.78 6.54
N VAL A 128 -10.94 -8.21 7.65
CA VAL A 128 -11.72 -8.67 8.82
C VAL A 128 -12.51 -7.51 9.44
N ASP A 129 -11.91 -6.33 9.53
CA ASP A 129 -12.54 -5.13 10.04
C ASP A 129 -11.93 -3.87 9.42
N CYS A 130 -12.71 -2.78 9.40
CA CYS A 130 -12.24 -1.49 8.92
C CYS A 130 -13.00 -0.36 9.62
N GLY A 131 -12.41 0.84 9.65
CA GLY A 131 -13.00 2.00 10.29
C GLY A 131 -12.25 3.28 10.00
N LEU A 132 -12.61 4.33 10.74
CA LEU A 132 -11.92 5.61 10.71
C LEU A 132 -11.21 5.82 12.04
N LEU A 133 -9.91 6.09 11.96
CA LEU A 133 -9.11 6.52 13.11
C LEU A 133 -8.86 8.02 13.00
N SER A 134 -8.91 8.71 14.13
CA SER A 134 -8.49 10.11 14.21
C SER A 134 -6.96 10.14 14.17
N THR A 135 -6.42 10.87 13.21
CA THR A 135 -4.97 11.01 13.03
C THR A 135 -4.63 12.48 12.85
N GLU A 136 -3.40 12.84 13.19
CA GLU A 136 -2.84 14.13 12.80
C GLU A 136 -2.52 14.14 11.30
N PRO A 137 -2.49 15.32 10.64
CA PRO A 137 -2.04 15.44 9.27
C PRO A 137 -0.59 14.94 9.16
N PHE A 138 -0.31 14.14 8.12
CA PHE A 138 1.04 13.73 7.77
C PHE A 138 1.37 14.27 6.38
N TYR A 139 2.66 14.51 6.14
CA TYR A 139 3.18 14.94 4.85
C TYR A 139 3.99 13.80 4.25
N VAL A 140 3.73 13.50 2.98
CA VAL A 140 4.55 12.59 2.18
C VAL A 140 5.49 13.47 1.37
N SER A 141 6.80 13.29 1.54
CA SER A 141 7.77 13.98 0.69
C SER A 141 7.76 13.35 -0.70
N ASP A 142 7.72 14.20 -1.73
CA ASP A 142 7.91 13.77 -3.11
C ASP A 142 9.40 13.55 -3.45
N GLU A 143 10.32 13.93 -2.54
CA GLU A 143 11.75 13.72 -2.77
C GLU A 143 12.11 12.23 -2.62
N PRO A 144 12.55 11.55 -3.69
CA PRO A 144 12.88 10.13 -3.66
C PRO A 144 14.18 9.82 -2.87
N TYR A 145 14.89 10.84 -2.41
CA TYR A 145 16.11 10.73 -1.62
C TYR A 145 16.01 11.56 -0.33
N ASP A 146 15.40 10.99 0.71
CA ASP A 146 15.68 11.45 2.07
C ASP A 146 17.12 11.00 2.42
N LEU A 147 18.10 11.79 1.95
CA LEU A 147 19.53 11.56 2.16
C LEU A 147 19.81 11.38 3.67
N TRP A 148 19.13 12.16 4.51
CA TRP A 148 19.28 12.09 5.96
C TRP A 148 18.68 10.81 6.55
N GLY A 149 17.55 10.35 6.02
CA GLY A 149 16.96 9.05 6.33
C GLY A 149 17.89 7.89 5.97
N TRP A 150 18.46 7.89 4.76
CA TRP A 150 19.42 6.87 4.33
C TRP A 150 20.71 6.91 5.15
N ILE A 151 21.23 8.10 5.49
CA ILE A 151 22.39 8.26 6.38
C ILE A 151 22.09 7.66 7.74
N LYS A 152 20.94 7.96 8.35
CA LYS A 152 20.56 7.42 9.67
C LYS A 152 20.42 5.89 9.65
N VAL A 153 19.77 5.35 8.63
CA VAL A 153 19.57 3.89 8.48
C VAL A 153 20.89 3.17 8.18
N SER A 154 21.76 3.76 7.38
CA SER A 154 23.06 3.18 7.02
C SER A 154 24.09 3.30 8.14
N ALA A 155 24.04 4.36 8.96
CA ALA A 155 24.98 4.59 10.05
C ALA A 155 24.91 3.52 11.14
N ALA A 156 23.72 2.99 11.47
CA ALA A 156 23.56 1.99 12.51
C ALA A 156 24.26 0.64 12.18
N PRO A 157 24.04 0.00 11.02
CA PRO A 157 24.77 -1.21 10.62
C PRO A 157 26.28 -0.96 10.46
N LEU A 158 26.66 0.20 9.91
CA LEU A 158 28.07 0.53 9.65
C LEU A 158 28.83 0.73 10.96
N SER A 159 28.27 1.48 11.91
CA SER A 159 28.87 1.70 13.23
C SER A 159 28.98 0.40 14.04
N MET A 160 27.99 -0.48 13.95
CA MET A 160 28.04 -1.81 14.58
C MET A 160 29.18 -2.65 13.98
N SER A 161 29.32 -2.64 12.65
CA SER A 161 30.41 -3.35 11.95
C SER A 161 31.79 -2.82 12.35
N PHE A 162 31.98 -1.50 12.38
CA PHE A 162 33.24 -0.88 12.81
C PHE A 162 33.55 -1.13 14.29
N SER A 163 32.55 -1.16 15.16
CA SER A 163 32.73 -1.45 16.59
C SER A 163 33.19 -2.90 16.82
N ILE A 164 32.61 -3.85 16.06
CA ILE A 164 33.02 -5.26 16.09
C ILE A 164 34.47 -5.41 15.59
N LEU A 165 34.82 -4.77 14.48
CA LEU A 165 36.19 -4.76 13.94
C LEU A 165 37.20 -4.17 14.94
N ALA A 166 36.87 -3.05 15.58
CA ALA A 166 37.72 -2.43 16.59
C ALA A 166 37.91 -3.33 17.82
N PHE A 167 36.85 -4.00 18.27
CA PHE A 167 36.92 -4.97 19.36
C PHE A 167 37.83 -6.15 19.03
N PHE A 168 37.69 -6.75 17.84
CA PHE A 168 38.57 -7.84 17.41
C PHE A 168 40.02 -7.39 17.25
N HIS A 169 40.25 -6.20 16.68
CA HIS A 169 41.60 -5.65 16.54
C HIS A 169 42.26 -5.40 17.92
N TRP A 170 41.49 -4.90 18.88
CA TRP A 170 41.93 -4.73 20.26
C TRP A 170 42.25 -6.07 20.94
N MET A 171 41.40 -7.09 20.78
CA MET A 171 41.66 -8.43 21.31
C MET A 171 42.94 -9.04 20.75
N ILE A 172 43.13 -8.98 19.42
CA ILE A 172 44.33 -9.51 18.74
C ILE A 172 45.59 -8.83 19.32
N LYS A 173 45.58 -7.50 19.43
CA LYS A 173 46.71 -6.75 20.00
C LYS A 173 47.00 -7.12 21.47
N LYS A 174 45.99 -7.51 22.24
CA LYS A 174 46.14 -7.93 23.64
C LYS A 174 46.67 -9.36 23.78
N MET A 175 46.50 -10.21 22.75
CA MET A 175 47.01 -11.58 22.71
C MET A 175 48.43 -11.69 22.13
N GLU A 176 48.94 -10.66 21.45
CA GLU A 176 50.34 -10.57 20.97
C GLU A 176 51.35 -10.13 22.07
N ILE A 177 51.05 -10.40 23.34
CA ILE A 177 51.96 -10.23 24.49
C ILE A 177 52.22 -11.60 25.12
#